data_AF-A0A6A8LUA8-F1
#
_entry.id   AF-A0A6A8LUA8-F1
#
_cell.length_a   1.000
_cell.length_b   1.000
_cell.length_c   1.000
_cell.angle_alpha   90.00
_cell.angle_beta   90.00
_cell.angle_gamma   90.00
#
_symmetry.space_group_name_H-M   'P 1'
#
loop_
_entity.id
_entity.type
_entity.pdbx_description
1 polymer ?
#
loop_
_entity_poly.entity_id
_entity_poly.type
_entity_poly.pdbx_seq_one_letter_code
_entity_poly.pdbx_strand_id
1 'polypeptide(L)'
;FSDIRKKYQDEGTKYAFKVLDEEIETGYLIKLACFRHLRDLQRQNTKEFPYRYSVKQAKKLLLFASMCPNVDTDSPTELMDWQKFIFCMLFGWRNL
;
A
#
# COMPACT_ATOMS: atom_id res chain seq x y z
N PHE A 1 -7.37 -6.59 13.64
CA PHE A 1 -6.13 -6.03 13.03
C PHE A 1 -5.56 -4.84 13.82
N SER A 2 -5.84 -4.70 15.12
CA SER A 2 -5.49 -3.49 15.89
C SER A 2 -3.98 -3.24 15.97
N ASP A 3 -3.17 -4.28 16.12
CA ASP A 3 -1.70 -4.15 16.18
C ASP A 3 -1.11 -3.77 14.82
N ILE A 4 -1.61 -4.36 13.73
CA ILE A 4 -1.22 -3.98 12.37
C ILE A 4 -1.59 -2.52 12.10
N ARG A 5 -2.81 -2.12 12.46
CA ARG A 5 -3.30 -0.75 12.31
C ARG A 5 -2.44 0.25 13.08
N LYS A 6 -1.95 -0.09 14.27
CA LYS A 6 -1.03 0.76 15.03
C LYS A 6 0.36 0.80 14.39
N LYS A 7 0.91 -0.36 14.01
CA LYS A 7 2.29 -0.53 13.55
C LYS A 7 2.55 0.07 12.16
N TYR A 8 1.61 -0.07 11.23
CA TYR A 8 1.78 0.33 9.83
C TYR A 8 0.92 1.55 9.51
N GLN A 9 1.57 2.71 9.42
CA GLN A 9 0.97 4.02 9.14
C GLN A 9 1.33 4.54 7.74
N ASP A 10 1.80 3.67 6.84
CA ASP A 10 2.07 4.03 5.46
C ASP A 10 0.80 4.15 4.62
N GLU A 11 0.88 4.86 3.50
CA GLU A 11 -0.28 5.20 2.66
C GLU A 11 -1.03 3.96 2.16
N GLY A 12 -0.31 2.88 1.80
CA GLY A 12 -0.92 1.64 1.35
C GLY A 12 -1.72 0.95 2.45
N THR A 13 -1.15 0.86 3.66
CA THR A 13 -1.84 0.23 4.79
C THR A 13 -3.04 1.07 5.26
N LYS A 14 -2.90 2.40 5.29
CA LYS A 14 -4.01 3.32 5.61
C LYS A 14 -5.16 3.17 4.63
N TYR A 15 -4.87 3.16 3.32
CA TYR A 15 -5.89 2.94 2.29
C TYR A 15 -6.61 1.60 2.49
N ALA A 16 -5.86 0.52 2.77
CA ALA A 16 -6.46 -0.79 3.01
C ALA A 16 -7.44 -0.78 4.19
N PHE A 17 -7.15 -0.04 5.26
CA PHE A 17 -8.09 0.12 6.36
C PHE A 17 -9.31 0.95 5.97
N LYS A 18 -9.13 2.13 5.34
CA LYS A 18 -10.25 2.97 4.87
C LYS A 18 -11.21 2.20 3.96
N VAL A 19 -10.69 1.35 3.07
CA VAL A 19 -11.49 0.50 2.18
C VAL A 19 -12.28 -0.56 2.95
N LEU A 20 -11.66 -1.21 3.94
CA LEU A 20 -12.31 -2.28 4.70
C LEU A 20 -13.23 -1.78 5.82
N ASP A 21 -13.03 -0.55 6.26
CA ASP A 21 -13.94 0.19 7.16
C ASP A 21 -15.07 0.88 6.38
N GLU A 22 -15.11 0.70 5.05
CA GLU A 22 -16.13 1.25 4.15
C GLU A 22 -16.17 2.79 4.07
N GLU A 23 -15.08 3.46 4.48
CA GLU A 23 -14.89 4.90 4.27
C GLU A 23 -14.63 5.25 2.79
N ILE A 24 -14.07 4.30 2.04
CA ILE A 24 -13.83 4.42 0.59
C ILE A 24 -14.55 3.29 -0.13
N GLU A 25 -15.52 3.64 -0.97
CA GLU A 25 -16.21 2.69 -1.83
C GLU A 25 -15.27 2.17 -2.93
N THR A 26 -15.17 0.84 -3.04
CA THR A 26 -14.36 0.17 -4.06
C THR A 26 -15.03 -1.13 -4.50
N GLY A 27 -14.64 -1.60 -5.69
CA GLY A 27 -15.06 -2.91 -6.19
C GLY A 27 -14.52 -4.07 -5.35
N TYR A 28 -15.15 -5.24 -5.50
CA TYR A 28 -14.85 -6.44 -4.73
C TYR A 28 -13.37 -6.85 -4.74
N LEU A 29 -12.70 -6.76 -5.89
CA LEU A 29 -11.30 -7.16 -6.03
C LEU A 29 -10.34 -6.24 -5.24
N ILE A 30 -10.67 -4.95 -5.11
CA ILE A 30 -9.87 -4.02 -4.31
C ILE A 30 -10.05 -4.29 -2.83
N LYS A 31 -11.29 -4.56 -2.37
CA LYS A 31 -11.54 -5.02 -0.99
C LYS A 31 -10.72 -6.26 -0.66
N LEU A 32 -10.69 -7.26 -1.56
CA LEU A 32 -9.86 -8.47 -1.39
C LEU A 32 -8.36 -8.19 -1.38
N ALA A 33 -7.86 -7.30 -2.25
CA ALA A 33 -6.45 -6.92 -2.27
C ALA A 33 -6.04 -6.22 -0.95
N CYS A 34 -6.89 -5.34 -0.43
CA CYS A 34 -6.71 -4.67 0.86
C CYS A 34 -6.70 -5.68 2.01
N PHE A 35 -7.64 -6.61 2.01
CA PHE A 35 -7.70 -7.68 3.01
C PHE A 35 -6.45 -8.58 2.96
N ARG A 36 -6.02 -8.99 1.76
CA ARG A 36 -4.81 -9.78 1.55
C ARG A 36 -3.59 -9.05 2.13
N HIS A 37 -3.42 -7.77 1.82
CA HIS A 37 -2.31 -6.99 2.35
C HIS A 37 -2.24 -7.04 3.88
N LEU A 38 -3.36 -6.79 4.57
CA LEU A 38 -3.42 -6.83 6.03
C LEU A 38 -3.14 -8.23 6.59
N ARG A 39 -3.62 -9.29 5.93
CA ARG A 39 -3.36 -10.68 6.32
C ARG A 39 -1.89 -11.05 6.15
N ASP A 40 -1.28 -10.67 5.04
CA ASP A 40 0.14 -10.95 4.78
C ASP A 40 1.04 -10.18 5.75
N LEU A 41 0.62 -8.99 6.20
CA LEU A 41 1.34 -8.25 7.26
C LEU A 41 1.34 -9.00 8.61
N GLN A 42 0.33 -9.82 8.89
CA GLN A 42 0.32 -10.69 10.07
C GLN A 42 1.18 -11.95 9.88
N ARG A 43 1.33 -12.43 8.63
CA ARG A 43 2.02 -13.67 8.29
C ARG A 43 3.52 -13.50 8.05
N GLN A 44 3.98 -12.31 7.68
CA GLN A 44 5.41 -12.05 7.49
C GLN A 44 6.25 -12.38 8.74
N ASN A 45 7.54 -12.64 8.53
CA ASN A 45 8.48 -13.15 9.54
C ASN A 45 8.16 -14.59 10.01
N THR A 46 7.45 -15.37 9.20
CA THR A 46 7.29 -16.81 9.38
C THR A 46 8.11 -17.55 8.33
N LYS A 47 8.48 -18.81 8.60
CA LYS A 47 9.27 -19.62 7.65
C LYS A 47 8.45 -19.95 6.40
N GLU A 48 7.15 -20.09 6.55
CA GLU A 48 6.18 -20.46 5.53
C GLU A 48 5.80 -19.29 4.61
N PHE A 49 6.16 -18.05 4.98
CA PHE A 49 5.90 -16.86 4.18
C PHE A 49 7.18 -16.01 4.05
N PRO A 50 8.06 -16.33 3.07
CA PRO A 50 9.37 -15.70 2.91
C PRO A 50 9.30 -14.32 2.25
N TYR A 51 8.30 -13.53 2.62
CA TYR A 51 8.12 -12.16 2.16
C TYR A 51 7.98 -11.23 3.37
N ARG A 52 8.52 -10.02 3.23
CA ARG A 52 8.40 -8.94 4.21
C ARG A 52 7.92 -7.66 3.54
N TYR A 53 7.12 -6.89 4.27
CA TYR A 53 6.69 -5.58 3.81
C TYR A 53 7.67 -4.49 4.26
N SER A 54 8.25 -3.77 3.31
CA SER A 54 9.18 -2.66 3.55
C SER A 54 8.50 -1.32 3.29
N VAL A 55 8.03 -0.69 4.37
CA VAL A 55 7.52 0.69 4.34
C VAL A 55 8.54 1.66 3.75
N LYS A 56 9.84 1.46 4.03
CA LYS A 56 10.92 2.28 3.49
C LYS A 56 10.97 2.23 1.96
N GLN A 57 10.81 1.03 1.38
CA GLN A 57 10.85 0.87 -0.07
C GLN A 57 9.59 1.42 -0.74
N ALA A 58 8.42 1.19 -0.15
CA ALA A 58 7.17 1.79 -0.62
C ALA A 58 7.27 3.32 -0.66
N LYS A 59 7.74 3.95 0.44
CA LYS A 59 7.92 5.41 0.53
C LYS A 59 8.89 5.97 -0.51
N LYS A 60 10.00 5.28 -0.79
CA LYS A 60 10.95 5.71 -1.83
C LYS A 60 10.30 5.80 -3.21
N LEU A 61 9.47 4.82 -3.56
CA LEU A 61 8.78 4.85 -4.83
C LEU A 61 7.71 5.94 -4.87
N LEU A 62 6.92 6.10 -3.80
CA LEU A 62 5.92 7.17 -3.74
C LEU A 62 6.55 8.54 -3.93
N LEU A 63 7.72 8.77 -3.33
CA LEU A 63 8.50 10.00 -3.53
C LEU A 63 8.94 10.14 -4.99
N PHE A 64 9.49 9.09 -5.60
CA PHE A 64 9.85 9.11 -7.01
C PHE A 64 8.66 9.44 -7.91
N ALA A 65 7.55 8.73 -7.72
CA ALA A 65 6.33 8.92 -8.50
C ALA A 65 5.72 10.31 -8.31
N SER A 66 5.85 10.92 -7.12
CA SER A 66 5.40 12.31 -6.87
C SER A 66 6.25 13.37 -7.57
N MET A 67 7.43 13.03 -8.09
CA MET A 67 8.29 13.94 -8.84
C MET A 67 8.08 13.82 -10.36
N CYS A 68 7.36 12.79 -10.83
CA CYS A 68 7.11 12.60 -12.24
C CYS A 68 6.10 13.66 -12.74
N PRO A 69 6.48 14.50 -13.73
CA PRO A 69 5.55 15.46 -14.29
C PRO A 69 4.43 14.71 -15.03
N ASN A 70 3.21 15.23 -14.92
CA ASN A 70 2.13 14.78 -15.77
C ASN A 70 2.42 15.24 -17.20
N VAL A 71 2.29 14.33 -18.16
CA VAL A 71 2.61 14.55 -19.57
C VAL A 71 1.77 15.68 -20.17
N ASP A 72 0.56 15.88 -19.65
CA ASP A 72 -0.37 16.88 -20.16
C ASP A 72 -0.19 18.28 -19.54
N THR A 73 0.33 18.36 -18.31
CA THR A 73 0.37 19.62 -17.53
C THR A 73 1.79 20.08 -17.19
N ASP A 74 2.81 19.31 -17.58
CA ASP A 74 4.24 19.51 -17.31
C ASP A 74 4.56 19.77 -15.82
N SER A 75 3.64 19.34 -14.94
CA SER A 75 3.67 19.56 -13.50
C SER A 75 3.35 18.27 -12.76
N PRO A 76 3.99 17.99 -11.61
CA PRO A 76 3.69 16.78 -10.85
C PRO A 76 2.25 16.83 -10.33
N THR A 77 1.46 15.83 -10.69
CA THR A 77 0.11 15.66 -10.12
C THR A 77 0.19 14.82 -8.86
N GLU A 78 -0.50 15.23 -7.80
CA GLU A 78 -0.54 14.43 -6.58
C GLU A 78 -1.22 13.07 -6.85
N LEU A 79 -0.59 12.00 -6.39
CA LEU A 79 -1.14 10.65 -6.51
C LEU A 79 -2.39 10.48 -5.63
N MET A 80 -3.45 9.94 -6.20
CA MET A 80 -4.64 9.51 -5.47
C MET A 80 -4.31 8.34 -4.52
N ASP A 81 -5.09 8.19 -3.45
CA ASP A 81 -4.86 7.14 -2.44
C ASP A 81 -4.81 5.71 -3.04
N TRP A 82 -5.67 5.42 -4.03
CA TRP A 82 -5.66 4.11 -4.69
C TRP A 82 -4.41 3.89 -5.55
N GLN A 83 -3.85 4.94 -6.17
CA GLN A 83 -2.58 4.86 -6.92
C GLN A 83 -1.41 4.61 -5.95
N LYS A 84 -1.40 5.34 -4.82
CA LYS A 84 -0.43 5.12 -3.73
C LYS A 84 -0.50 3.68 -3.24
N PHE A 85 -1.71 3.11 -3.06
CA PHE A 85 -1.89 1.72 -2.67
C PHE A 85 -1.31 0.72 -3.68
N ILE A 86 -1.58 0.89 -4.99
CA ILE A 86 -1.02 0.03 -6.04
C ILE A 86 0.52 0.05 -5.98
N PHE A 87 1.13 1.23 -5.87
CA PHE A 87 2.58 1.36 -5.76
C PHE A 87 3.15 0.69 -4.50
N CYS A 88 2.47 0.84 -3.36
CA CYS A 88 2.81 0.12 -2.13
C CYS A 88 2.77 -1.40 -2.33
N MET A 89 1.78 -1.93 -3.04
CA MET A 89 1.65 -3.37 -3.26
C MET A 89 2.72 -3.92 -4.21
N LEU A 90 3.06 -3.16 -5.25
CA LEU A 90 4.06 -3.57 -6.24
C LEU A 90 5.49 -3.54 -5.70
N PHE A 91 5.83 -2.57 -4.83
CA PHE A 91 7.24 -2.33 -4.45
C PHE A 91 7.52 -2.38 -2.95
N GLY A 92 6.48 -2.43 -2.12
CA GLY A 92 6.60 -2.57 -0.68
C GLY A 92 6.92 -4.00 -0.26
N TRP A 93 6.32 -5.02 -0.90
CA TRP A 93 6.60 -6.42 -0.62
C TRP A 93 7.94 -6.87 -1.21
N ARG A 94 8.76 -7.55 -0.40
CA ARG A 94 10.12 -7.99 -0.75
C ARG A 94 10.32 -9.44 -0.35
N ASN A 95 11.13 -10.16 -1.11
CA ASN A 95 11.70 -11.43 -0.66
C ASN A 95 12.61 -11.22 0.56
N LEU A 96 12.70 -12.25 1.39
CA LEU A 96 13.67 -12.32 2.49
C LEU A 96 15.09 -12.56 1.97
#